data_AF-A0A7V5V5T4-F1
#
_entry.id   AF-A0A7V5V5T4-F1
#
_cell.length_a   1.000
_cell.length_b   1.000
_cell.length_c   1.000
_cell.angle_alpha   90.00
_cell.angle_beta   90.00
_cell.angle_gamma   90.00
#
_symmetry.space_group_name_H-M   'P 1'
#
loop_
_entity.id
_entity.type
_entity.pdbx_description
1 polymer ?
#
loop_
_entity_poly.entity_id
_entity_poly.type
_entity_poly.pdbx_seq_one_letter_code
_entity_poly.pdbx_strand_id
1 'polypeptide(L)'
;LRGEEHFSSRLVTALERDRHVTIGHHLLPGSKLAGLSPSELARVRNQAPADPMIIEADGARGLSLKAPGANEPVVPAWTDLFIALVGLDCIGRPLTEDFVFRPRSVAAITGLRLQKQVTPLALARLAVHPQGLLKGCPPTARSCIFFNKAEDTTARTRARQIIAEAHTLPGPRPDFWVYGSIKQNTCTVLAAA
;
A
#
# COMPACT_ATOMS: atom_id res chain seq x y z
N LEU A 1 -1.81 23.77 -10.04
CA LEU A 1 -3.18 23.58 -9.47
C LEU A 1 -3.85 24.90 -9.02
N ARG A 2 -3.25 25.72 -8.14
CA ARG A 2 -3.69 27.13 -8.02
C ARG A 2 -3.35 27.87 -9.32
N GLY A 3 -4.30 28.62 -9.88
CA GLY A 3 -4.06 29.48 -11.05
C GLY A 3 -4.10 28.81 -12.42
N GLU A 4 -4.34 27.50 -12.52
CA GLU A 4 -4.58 26.88 -13.83
C GLU A 4 -6.05 27.06 -14.23
N GLU A 5 -6.29 28.05 -15.09
CA GLU A 5 -7.54 28.17 -15.83
C GLU A 5 -7.85 26.85 -16.55
N HIS A 6 -9.13 26.45 -16.53
CA HIS A 6 -9.64 25.25 -17.20
C HIS A 6 -9.15 23.88 -16.68
N PHE A 7 -8.49 23.79 -15.52
CA PHE A 7 -8.04 22.49 -14.96
C PHE A 7 -9.15 21.43 -14.97
N SER A 8 -10.36 21.78 -14.52
CA SER A 8 -11.49 20.86 -14.48
C SER A 8 -11.88 20.34 -15.85
N SER A 9 -12.01 21.23 -16.85
CA SER A 9 -12.34 20.84 -18.22
C SER A 9 -11.26 19.93 -18.80
N ARG A 10 -9.97 20.25 -18.60
CA ARG A 10 -8.89 19.38 -19.06
C ARG A 10 -8.92 18.01 -18.39
N LEU A 11 -9.21 17.94 -17.09
CA LEU A 11 -9.27 16.68 -16.36
C LEU A 11 -10.39 15.80 -16.91
N VAL A 12 -11.61 16.34 -17.04
CA VAL A 12 -12.77 15.62 -17.60
C VAL A 12 -12.48 15.16 -19.03
N THR A 13 -12.03 16.07 -19.90
CA THR A 13 -11.71 15.72 -21.30
C THR A 13 -10.59 14.67 -21.40
N ALA A 14 -9.58 14.72 -20.52
CA ALA A 14 -8.52 13.73 -20.50
C ALA A 14 -9.01 12.37 -19.99
N LEU A 15 -9.88 12.34 -18.98
CA LEU A 15 -10.48 11.09 -18.49
C LEU A 15 -11.36 10.44 -19.56
N GLU A 16 -12.18 11.23 -20.27
CA GLU A 16 -12.99 10.76 -21.39
C GLU A 16 -12.14 10.15 -22.52
N ARG A 17 -10.99 10.77 -22.82
CA ARG A 17 -10.08 10.33 -23.88
C ARG A 17 -9.22 9.12 -23.49
N ASP A 18 -8.56 9.19 -22.34
CA ASP A 18 -7.45 8.30 -21.97
C ASP A 18 -7.86 7.19 -20.99
N ARG A 19 -9.10 7.23 -20.48
CA ARG A 19 -9.68 6.33 -19.44
C ARG A 19 -8.99 6.36 -18.08
N HIS A 20 -7.80 6.97 -17.99
CA HIS A 20 -7.05 7.18 -16.76
C HIS A 20 -6.20 8.44 -16.90
N VAL A 21 -6.02 9.16 -15.79
CA VAL A 21 -5.19 10.36 -15.73
C VAL A 21 -4.31 10.28 -14.48
N THR A 22 -3.01 10.51 -14.64
CA THR A 22 -2.06 10.64 -13.53
C THR A 22 -1.87 12.12 -13.20
N ILE A 23 -2.05 12.50 -11.94
CA ILE A 23 -1.95 13.88 -11.48
C ILE A 23 -0.80 13.98 -10.47
N GLY A 24 0.13 14.89 -10.72
CA GLY A 24 1.19 15.29 -9.80
C GLY A 24 1.27 16.81 -9.72
N HIS A 25 1.88 17.34 -8.66
CA HIS A 25 2.04 18.79 -8.50
C HIS A 25 3.11 19.34 -9.45
N HIS A 26 4.26 18.69 -9.57
CA HIS A 26 5.30 18.93 -10.59
C HIS A 26 6.22 17.71 -10.73
N LEU A 27 7.02 17.68 -11.79
CA LEU A 27 8.09 16.70 -11.96
C LEU A 27 9.31 17.11 -11.12
N LEU A 28 9.81 16.16 -10.33
CA LEU A 28 11.07 16.20 -9.60
C LEU A 28 12.19 15.58 -10.45
N PRO A 29 13.46 15.84 -10.13
CA PRO A 29 14.59 15.16 -10.76
C PRO A 29 14.46 13.64 -10.75
N GLY A 30 14.85 12.97 -11.84
CA GLY A 30 14.73 11.53 -11.99
C GLY A 30 13.30 11.03 -12.25
N SER A 31 12.47 11.86 -12.90
CA SER A 31 11.11 11.50 -13.34
C SER A 31 10.14 11.14 -12.22
N LYS A 32 10.39 11.62 -11.00
CA LYS A 32 9.46 11.46 -9.88
C LYS A 32 8.40 12.55 -9.93
N LEU A 33 7.18 12.26 -9.48
CA LEU A 33 6.14 13.29 -9.33
C LEU A 33 6.09 13.75 -7.87
N ALA A 34 6.05 15.07 -7.67
CA ALA A 34 5.69 15.63 -6.38
C ALA A 34 4.20 15.35 -6.11
N GLY A 35 3.91 14.78 -4.95
CA GLY A 35 2.54 14.50 -4.52
C GLY A 35 1.71 15.76 -4.31
N LEU A 36 0.39 15.59 -4.28
CA LEU A 36 -0.56 16.66 -3.99
C LEU A 36 -0.75 16.82 -2.48
N SER A 37 -1.03 18.04 -2.03
CA SER A 37 -1.50 18.28 -0.67
C SER A 37 -2.91 17.71 -0.44
N PRO A 38 -3.32 17.45 0.81
CA PRO A 38 -4.69 16.99 1.11
C PRO A 38 -5.78 17.90 0.54
N SER A 39 -5.59 19.23 0.56
CA SER A 39 -6.53 20.19 -0.02
C SER A 39 -6.61 20.10 -1.54
N GLU A 40 -5.49 19.79 -2.20
CA GLU A 40 -5.46 19.62 -3.65
C GLU A 40 -6.12 18.30 -4.06
N LEU A 41 -5.90 17.21 -3.32
CA LEU A 41 -6.61 15.95 -3.52
C LEU A 41 -8.12 16.12 -3.38
N ALA A 42 -8.58 16.83 -2.34
CA ALA A 42 -10.01 17.13 -2.15
C ALA A 42 -10.58 17.94 -3.32
N ARG A 43 -9.83 18.90 -3.86
CA ARG A 43 -10.25 19.66 -5.04
C ARG A 43 -10.35 18.78 -6.28
N VAL A 44 -9.38 17.89 -6.53
CA VAL A 44 -9.44 16.94 -7.66
C VAL A 44 -10.69 16.07 -7.55
N ARG A 45 -10.93 15.48 -6.36
CA ARG A 45 -12.11 14.65 -6.09
C ARG A 45 -13.41 15.38 -6.43
N ASN A 46 -13.55 16.65 -6.02
CA ASN A 46 -14.76 17.42 -6.25
C ASN A 46 -15.02 17.74 -7.74
N GLN A 47 -14.00 17.66 -8.60
CA GLN A 47 -14.15 17.89 -10.05
C GLN A 47 -14.50 16.62 -10.84
N ALA A 48 -14.20 15.44 -10.28
CA ALA A 48 -14.49 14.14 -10.89
C ALA A 48 -15.06 13.17 -9.83
N PRO A 49 -16.23 13.49 -9.23
CA PRO A 49 -16.73 12.78 -8.05
C PRO A 49 -17.19 11.34 -8.34
N ALA A 50 -17.45 11.00 -9.60
CA ALA A 50 -17.88 9.66 -10.03
C ALA A 50 -16.71 8.73 -10.38
N ASP A 51 -15.48 9.26 -10.49
CA ASP A 51 -14.31 8.51 -10.94
C ASP A 51 -13.48 7.96 -9.76
N PRO A 52 -13.05 6.70 -9.79
CA PRO A 52 -12.17 6.15 -8.77
C PRO A 52 -10.81 6.88 -8.73
N MET A 53 -10.38 7.26 -7.52
CA MET A 53 -9.06 7.84 -7.29
C MET A 53 -8.13 6.82 -6.62
N ILE A 54 -7.00 6.52 -7.27
CA ILE A 54 -5.93 5.73 -6.68
C ILE A 54 -4.85 6.68 -6.17
N ILE A 55 -4.54 6.61 -4.88
CA ILE A 55 -3.59 7.51 -4.21
C ILE A 55 -2.45 6.68 -3.63
N GLU A 56 -1.24 6.90 -4.13
CA GLU A 56 -0.02 6.36 -3.50
C GLU A 56 0.29 7.22 -2.25
N ALA A 57 0.03 6.65 -1.07
CA ALA A 57 0.13 7.37 0.20
C ALA A 57 1.52 7.28 0.86
N ASP A 58 2.38 6.37 0.39
CA ASP A 58 3.77 6.26 0.80
C ASP A 58 4.64 5.52 -0.22
N GLY A 59 5.94 5.87 -0.24
CA GLY A 59 6.90 5.28 -1.17
C GLY A 59 7.65 4.09 -0.56
N ALA A 60 7.94 3.08 -1.39
CA ALA A 60 8.75 1.91 -1.01
C ALA A 60 10.08 1.78 -1.78
N ARG A 61 10.41 2.76 -2.67
CA ARG A 61 11.52 2.65 -3.65
C ARG A 61 11.43 1.40 -4.54
N GLY A 62 10.23 0.88 -4.78
CA GLY A 62 10.01 -0.36 -5.53
C GLY A 62 10.34 -1.65 -4.78
N LEU A 63 10.72 -1.57 -3.50
CA LEU A 63 10.98 -2.75 -2.67
C LEU A 63 9.67 -3.38 -2.19
N SER A 64 9.68 -4.71 -2.10
CA SER A 64 8.47 -5.51 -1.81
C SER A 64 7.98 -5.41 -0.36
N LEU A 65 8.82 -4.95 0.55
CA LEU A 65 8.50 -4.84 1.97
C LEU A 65 8.92 -3.49 2.52
N LYS A 66 8.03 -2.88 3.30
CA LYS A 66 8.30 -1.68 4.08
C LYS A 66 7.55 -1.72 5.41
N ALA A 67 8.03 -0.93 6.36
CA ALA A 67 7.22 -0.47 7.48
C ALA A 67 6.91 1.03 7.29
N PRO A 68 5.72 1.50 7.67
CA PRO A 68 5.40 2.92 7.66
C PRO A 68 6.40 3.77 8.45
N GLY A 69 6.67 4.98 7.95
CA GLY A 69 7.47 5.98 8.65
C GLY A 69 6.70 6.64 9.79
N ALA A 70 7.35 7.54 10.55
CA ALA A 70 6.68 8.25 11.65
C ALA A 70 5.45 9.05 11.17
N ASN A 71 5.61 9.79 10.07
CA ASN A 71 4.59 10.66 9.47
C ASN A 71 3.94 10.05 8.21
N GLU A 72 4.15 8.76 7.97
CA GLU A 72 3.60 8.03 6.83
C GLU A 72 2.72 6.86 7.32
N PRO A 73 1.76 6.39 6.49
CA PRO A 73 1.35 6.97 5.21
C PRO A 73 0.52 8.26 5.38
N VAL A 74 0.54 9.13 4.35
CA VAL A 74 -0.33 10.33 4.32
C VAL A 74 -1.63 9.97 3.61
N VAL A 75 -2.61 9.52 4.40
CA VAL A 75 -3.89 9.00 3.89
C VAL A 75 -4.99 10.06 4.05
N PRO A 76 -5.76 10.38 2.99
CA PRO A 76 -6.93 11.24 3.13
C PRO A 76 -7.96 10.64 4.08
N ALA A 77 -8.55 11.46 4.96
CA ALA A 77 -9.55 10.99 5.93
C ALA A 77 -10.81 10.40 5.26
N TRP A 78 -11.05 10.75 4.00
CA TRP A 78 -12.22 10.36 3.23
C TRP A 78 -11.99 9.14 2.34
N THR A 79 -10.86 8.44 2.50
CA THR A 79 -10.56 7.19 1.78
C THR A 79 -11.64 6.14 2.02
N ASP A 80 -12.18 5.58 0.94
CA ASP A 80 -13.20 4.52 1.00
C ASP A 80 -12.55 3.13 1.20
N LEU A 81 -11.38 2.90 0.58
CA LEU A 81 -10.62 1.65 0.64
C LEU A 81 -9.12 1.92 0.84
N PHE A 82 -8.58 1.43 1.96
CA PHE A 82 -7.16 1.44 2.29
C PHE A 82 -6.52 0.08 1.94
N ILE A 83 -5.49 0.10 1.10
CA ILE A 83 -4.80 -1.11 0.64
C ILE A 83 -3.34 -1.07 1.09
N ALA A 84 -2.96 -1.94 2.03
CA ALA A 84 -1.56 -2.17 2.36
C ALA A 84 -0.97 -3.23 1.45
N LEU A 85 0.04 -2.87 0.64
CA LEU A 85 0.64 -3.76 -0.34
C LEU A 85 1.97 -4.35 0.15
N VAL A 86 2.12 -5.66 0.05
CA VAL A 86 3.37 -6.38 0.33
C VAL A 86 3.65 -7.40 -0.78
N GLY A 87 4.87 -7.45 -1.30
CA GLY A 87 5.29 -8.47 -2.26
C GLY A 87 5.81 -9.73 -1.56
N LEU A 88 5.27 -10.91 -1.90
CA LEU A 88 5.64 -12.19 -1.27
C LEU A 88 7.06 -12.67 -1.60
N ASP A 89 7.69 -12.09 -2.62
CA ASP A 89 9.09 -12.33 -2.98
C ASP A 89 10.09 -11.74 -1.97
N CYS A 90 9.62 -10.99 -0.96
CA CYS A 90 10.45 -10.58 0.18
C CYS A 90 10.75 -11.75 1.13
N ILE A 91 9.93 -12.80 1.15
CA ILE A 91 10.11 -13.94 2.07
C ILE A 91 11.39 -14.69 1.70
N GLY A 92 12.22 -14.96 2.70
CA GLY A 92 13.55 -15.55 2.51
C GLY A 92 14.64 -14.54 2.12
N ARG A 93 14.29 -13.28 1.81
CA ARG A 93 15.28 -12.22 1.59
C ARG A 93 15.82 -11.72 2.93
N PRO A 94 17.09 -11.32 3.01
CA PRO A 94 17.65 -10.77 4.24
C PRO A 94 17.04 -9.41 4.55
N LEU A 95 16.83 -9.11 5.83
CA LEU A 95 16.33 -7.83 6.31
C LEU A 95 17.44 -6.76 6.22
N THR A 96 17.68 -6.28 5.00
CA THR A 96 18.67 -5.25 4.64
C THR A 96 18.05 -4.22 3.71
N GLU A 97 18.72 -3.07 3.53
CA GLU A 97 18.26 -1.97 2.68
C GLU A 97 18.13 -2.34 1.19
N ASP A 98 18.82 -3.42 0.77
CA ASP A 98 18.77 -3.89 -0.63
C ASP A 98 17.44 -4.56 -0.97
N PHE A 99 16.75 -5.12 0.02
CA PHE A 99 15.53 -5.91 -0.18
C PHE A 99 14.31 -5.36 0.56
N VAL A 100 14.52 -4.55 1.61
CA VAL A 100 13.46 -4.05 2.47
C VAL A 100 13.65 -2.55 2.68
N PHE A 101 12.60 -1.77 2.45
CA PHE A 101 12.63 -0.34 2.68
C PHE A 101 12.52 -0.06 4.19
N ARG A 102 13.49 0.67 4.75
CA ARG A 102 13.59 0.96 6.20
C ARG A 102 13.59 -0.33 7.04
N PRO A 103 14.56 -1.24 6.84
CA PRO A 103 14.64 -2.54 7.51
C PRO A 103 14.69 -2.42 9.04
N ARG A 104 15.23 -1.32 9.59
CA ARG A 104 15.23 -1.05 11.04
C ARG A 104 13.82 -0.86 11.61
N SER A 105 12.92 -0.21 10.87
CA SER A 105 11.53 -0.04 11.29
C SER A 105 10.79 -1.38 11.27
N VAL A 106 11.03 -2.20 10.23
CA VAL A 106 10.50 -3.57 10.17
C VAL A 106 11.06 -4.42 11.32
N ALA A 107 12.36 -4.34 11.61
CA ALA A 107 12.98 -5.04 12.74
C ALA A 107 12.34 -4.66 14.08
N ALA A 108 12.13 -3.36 14.32
CA ALA A 108 11.54 -2.85 15.55
C ALA A 108 10.10 -3.36 15.77
N ILE A 109 9.30 -3.43 14.69
CA ILE A 109 7.90 -3.91 14.78
C ILE A 109 7.83 -5.43 14.92
N THR A 110 8.65 -6.16 14.17
CA THR A 110 8.52 -7.62 14.02
C THR A 110 9.38 -8.42 15.02
N GLY A 111 10.35 -7.76 15.64
CA GLY A 111 11.41 -8.39 16.44
C GLY A 111 12.45 -9.16 15.61
N LEU A 112 12.38 -9.09 14.27
CA LEU A 112 13.34 -9.75 13.38
C LEU A 112 14.68 -9.01 13.42
N ARG A 113 15.76 -9.73 13.68
CA ARG A 113 17.12 -9.16 13.64
C ARG A 113 17.49 -8.78 12.20
N LEU A 114 18.21 -7.67 12.05
CA LEU A 114 18.76 -7.27 10.75
C LEU A 114 19.61 -8.39 10.13
N GLN A 115 19.68 -8.40 8.80
CA GLN A 115 20.35 -9.42 7.98
C GLN A 115 19.74 -10.83 8.06
N LYS A 116 18.85 -11.13 9.02
CA LYS A 116 18.10 -12.40 9.03
C LYS A 116 17.02 -12.39 7.96
N GLN A 117 16.64 -13.58 7.51
CA GLN A 117 15.64 -13.74 6.48
C GLN A 117 14.26 -13.29 6.97
N VAL A 118 13.52 -12.58 6.12
CA VAL A 118 12.11 -12.26 6.34
C VAL A 118 11.31 -13.56 6.33
N THR A 119 10.56 -13.79 7.40
CA THR A 119 9.73 -14.98 7.59
C THR A 119 8.24 -14.64 7.46
N PRO A 120 7.36 -15.64 7.21
CA PRO A 120 5.93 -15.46 7.34
C PRO A 120 5.53 -14.83 8.68
N LEU A 121 6.13 -15.26 9.79
CA LEU A 121 5.82 -14.75 11.12
C LEU A 121 6.20 -13.28 11.31
N ALA A 122 7.31 -12.85 10.69
CA ALA A 122 7.67 -11.44 10.69
C ALA A 122 6.62 -10.60 9.95
N LEU A 123 6.13 -11.08 8.80
CA LEU A 123 5.06 -10.41 8.06
C LEU A 123 3.72 -10.43 8.80
N ALA A 124 3.38 -11.54 9.46
CA ALA A 124 2.18 -11.64 10.29
C ALA A 124 2.21 -10.61 11.42
N ARG A 125 3.34 -10.49 12.13
CA ARG A 125 3.55 -9.45 13.15
C ARG A 125 3.44 -8.05 12.56
N LEU A 126 4.05 -7.80 11.41
CA LEU A 126 3.96 -6.50 10.75
C LEU A 126 2.52 -6.18 10.31
N ALA A 127 1.77 -7.17 9.86
CA ALA A 127 0.39 -7.02 9.38
C ALA A 127 -0.56 -6.56 10.49
N VAL A 128 -0.42 -7.13 11.69
CA VAL A 128 -1.33 -6.86 12.81
C VAL A 128 -0.77 -5.91 13.85
N HIS A 129 0.42 -5.33 13.66
CA HIS A 129 0.95 -4.36 14.62
C HIS A 129 0.27 -2.99 14.44
N PRO A 130 -0.03 -2.23 15.52
CA PRO A 130 -0.63 -0.89 15.42
C PRO A 130 0.19 0.12 14.60
N GLN A 131 1.52 -0.02 14.61
CA GLN A 131 2.45 0.77 13.78
C GLN A 131 2.86 0.04 12.48
N GLY A 132 2.18 -1.05 12.16
CA GLY A 132 2.45 -1.93 11.04
C GLY A 132 1.66 -1.56 9.78
N LEU A 133 1.25 -2.56 9.00
CA LEU A 133 0.68 -2.35 7.66
C LEU A 133 -0.60 -1.51 7.61
N LEU A 134 -1.40 -1.54 8.69
CA LEU A 134 -2.66 -0.79 8.78
C LEU A 134 -2.51 0.57 9.48
N LYS A 135 -1.29 1.01 9.76
CA LYS A 135 -1.05 2.33 10.35
C LYS A 135 -1.64 3.42 9.45
N GLY A 136 -2.42 4.32 10.05
CA GLY A 136 -2.99 5.47 9.35
C GLY A 136 -4.25 5.16 8.54
N CYS A 137 -4.79 3.93 8.60
CA CYS A 137 -6.09 3.61 8.03
C CYS A 137 -7.19 4.42 8.72
N PRO A 138 -8.00 5.22 7.98
CA PRO A 138 -9.14 5.92 8.56
C PRO A 138 -10.18 4.93 9.11
N PRO A 139 -10.86 5.24 10.24
CA PRO A 139 -11.89 4.36 10.81
C PRO A 139 -13.09 4.11 9.89
N THR A 140 -13.35 5.01 8.95
CA THR A 140 -14.45 4.91 7.97
C THR A 140 -14.06 4.14 6.72
N ALA A 141 -12.77 3.88 6.51
CA ALA A 141 -12.27 3.17 5.34
C ALA A 141 -12.41 1.67 5.55
N ARG A 142 -12.84 0.95 4.51
CA ARG A 142 -12.57 -0.49 4.44
C ARG A 142 -11.07 -0.69 4.25
N SER A 143 -10.54 -1.78 4.76
CA SER A 143 -9.11 -2.03 4.78
C SER A 143 -8.79 -3.42 4.24
N CYS A 144 -7.73 -3.53 3.45
CA CYS A 144 -7.20 -4.82 3.05
C CYS A 144 -5.67 -4.84 3.06
N ILE A 145 -5.12 -6.01 3.36
CA ILE A 145 -3.71 -6.31 3.17
C ILE A 145 -3.61 -7.18 1.92
N PHE A 146 -2.94 -6.66 0.89
CA PHE A 146 -2.71 -7.36 -0.36
C PHE A 146 -1.29 -7.91 -0.42
N PHE A 147 -1.18 -9.24 -0.29
CA PHE A 147 0.01 -10.01 -0.60
C PHE A 147 0.15 -10.25 -2.12
N ASN A 148 0.84 -9.32 -2.78
CA ASN A 148 1.14 -9.37 -4.20
C ASN A 148 2.25 -10.39 -4.52
N LYS A 149 2.41 -10.71 -5.82
CA LYS A 149 3.39 -11.67 -6.36
C LYS A 149 3.13 -13.12 -5.92
N ALA A 150 1.86 -13.50 -5.74
CA ALA A 150 1.41 -14.87 -5.46
C ALA A 150 1.30 -15.74 -6.73
N GLU A 151 2.40 -15.80 -7.49
CA GLU A 151 2.43 -16.33 -8.87
C GLU A 151 2.51 -17.85 -8.94
N ASP A 152 3.02 -18.50 -7.89
CA ASP A 152 3.14 -19.94 -7.78
C ASP A 152 2.48 -20.49 -6.50
N THR A 153 2.39 -21.82 -6.42
CA THR A 153 1.80 -22.52 -5.26
C THR A 153 2.54 -22.20 -3.96
N THR A 154 3.87 -22.03 -4.00
CA THR A 154 4.69 -21.74 -2.82
C THR A 154 4.36 -20.35 -2.27
N ALA A 155 4.24 -19.33 -3.12
CA ALA A 155 3.89 -17.98 -2.74
C ALA A 155 2.46 -17.91 -2.18
N ARG A 156 1.50 -18.63 -2.79
CA ARG A 156 0.12 -18.73 -2.28
C ARG A 156 0.06 -19.43 -0.92
N THR A 157 0.85 -20.49 -0.72
CA THR A 157 0.97 -21.16 0.59
C THR A 157 1.56 -20.23 1.64
N ARG A 158 2.61 -19.45 1.30
CA ARG A 158 3.19 -18.43 2.18
C ARG A 158 2.16 -17.36 2.56
N ALA A 159 1.35 -16.89 1.62
CA ALA A 159 0.28 -15.93 1.92
C ALA A 159 -0.71 -16.48 2.94
N ARG A 160 -1.18 -17.73 2.75
CA ARG A 160 -2.08 -18.39 3.70
C ARG A 160 -1.43 -18.60 5.07
N GLN A 161 -0.14 -18.94 5.09
CA GLN A 161 0.61 -19.08 6.33
C GLN A 161 0.68 -17.74 7.09
N ILE A 162 0.99 -16.63 6.41
CA ILE A 162 1.00 -15.30 7.03
C ILE A 162 -0.38 -14.97 7.62
N ILE A 163 -1.46 -15.24 6.89
CA ILE A 163 -2.83 -14.97 7.36
C ILE A 163 -3.15 -15.83 8.58
N ALA A 164 -2.86 -17.13 8.54
CA ALA A 164 -3.07 -18.03 9.67
C ALA A 164 -2.28 -17.62 10.92
N GLU A 165 -1.01 -17.27 10.75
CA GLU A 165 -0.17 -16.76 11.85
C GLU A 165 -0.66 -15.40 12.34
N ALA A 166 -1.13 -14.54 11.44
CA ALA A 166 -1.71 -13.27 11.84
C ALA A 166 -2.91 -13.55 12.76
N HIS A 167 -3.81 -14.49 12.43
CA HIS A 167 -5.00 -14.80 13.25
C HIS A 167 -4.70 -15.22 14.69
N THR A 168 -3.49 -15.71 14.99
CA THR A 168 -3.09 -16.08 16.36
C THR A 168 -2.47 -14.94 17.16
N LEU A 169 -2.13 -13.82 16.50
CA LEU A 169 -1.50 -12.65 17.11
C LEU A 169 -2.54 -11.57 17.49
N PRO A 170 -2.33 -10.81 18.57
CA PRO A 170 -3.19 -9.68 18.90
C PRO A 170 -2.91 -8.49 17.96
N GLY A 171 -3.90 -7.61 17.78
CA GLY A 171 -3.75 -6.32 17.10
C GLY A 171 -4.83 -6.05 16.04
N PRO A 172 -4.73 -4.92 15.32
CA PRO A 172 -5.65 -4.57 14.24
C PRO A 172 -5.76 -5.64 13.16
N ARG A 173 -6.95 -5.71 12.57
CA ARG A 173 -7.30 -6.62 11.47
C ARG A 173 -7.75 -5.82 10.26
N PRO A 174 -7.39 -6.24 9.04
CA PRO A 174 -8.06 -5.73 7.87
C PRO A 174 -9.49 -6.28 7.82
N ASP A 175 -10.39 -5.63 7.10
CA ASP A 175 -11.73 -6.16 6.82
C ASP A 175 -11.66 -7.43 5.94
N PHE A 176 -10.64 -7.54 5.10
CA PHE A 176 -10.37 -8.72 4.28
C PHE A 176 -8.90 -8.83 3.89
N TRP A 177 -8.46 -10.06 3.67
CA TRP A 177 -7.13 -10.39 3.16
C TRP A 177 -7.18 -10.65 1.67
N VAL A 178 -6.12 -10.25 0.96
CA VAL A 178 -6.00 -10.53 -0.47
C VAL A 178 -4.63 -11.12 -0.75
N TYR A 179 -4.56 -12.17 -1.56
CA TYR A 179 -3.32 -12.57 -2.21
C TYR A 179 -3.52 -12.79 -3.70
N GLY A 180 -2.49 -12.55 -4.50
CA GLY A 180 -2.61 -12.56 -5.95
C GLY A 180 -1.37 -12.00 -6.64
N SER A 181 -1.46 -11.81 -7.95
CA SER A 181 -0.42 -11.13 -8.72
C SER A 181 -1.04 -10.06 -9.59
N ILE A 182 -0.63 -8.81 -9.35
CA ILE A 182 -0.98 -7.67 -10.19
C ILE A 182 -0.48 -7.92 -11.63
N LYS A 183 0.73 -8.49 -11.77
CA LYS A 183 1.34 -8.79 -13.08
C LYS A 183 0.51 -9.81 -13.88
N GLN A 184 -0.05 -10.81 -13.19
CA GLN A 184 -0.86 -11.85 -13.84
C GLN A 184 -2.37 -11.56 -13.80
N ASN A 185 -2.78 -10.39 -13.30
CA ASN A 185 -4.18 -10.02 -13.10
C ASN A 185 -4.99 -11.09 -12.34
N THR A 186 -4.45 -11.58 -11.22
CA THR A 186 -5.10 -12.57 -10.36
C THR A 186 -5.29 -12.03 -8.94
N CYS A 187 -6.42 -12.34 -8.32
CA CYS A 187 -6.62 -12.10 -6.89
C CYS A 187 -7.50 -13.19 -6.27
N THR A 188 -7.26 -13.50 -5.01
CA THR A 188 -8.16 -14.26 -4.14
C THR A 188 -8.44 -13.42 -2.91
N VAL A 189 -9.72 -13.16 -2.66
CA VAL A 189 -10.20 -12.41 -1.50
C VAL A 189 -10.64 -13.39 -0.44
N LEU A 190 -10.18 -13.17 0.79
CA LEU A 190 -10.57 -13.93 1.98
C LEU A 190 -11.17 -12.95 2.99
N ALA A 191 -12.38 -13.22 3.47
CA ALA A 191 -12.98 -12.42 4.54
C ALA A 191 -12.11 -12.47 5.81
N ALA A 192 -12.15 -11.42 6.63
CA ALA A 192 -11.60 -11.49 7.98
C ALA A 192 -12.35 -12.57 8.77
N ALA A 193 -11.62 -13.61 9.20
CA ALA A 193 -12.11 -14.60 10.17
C ALA A 193 -12.08 -14.03 11.59
#